data_AF-A0A4R3ACD6-F1
#
_entry.id   AF-A0A4R3ACD6-F1
#
_cell.length_a   1.000
_cell.length_b   1.000
_cell.length_c   1.000
_cell.angle_alpha   90.00
_cell.angle_beta   90.00
_cell.angle_gamma   90.00
#
_symmetry.space_group_name_H-M   'P 1'
#
loop_
_entity.id
_entity.type
_entity.pdbx_description
1 polymer ?
#
loop_
_entity_poly.entity_id
_entity_poly.type
_entity_poly.pdbx_seq_one_letter_code
_entity_poly.pdbx_strand_id
1 'polypeptide(L)'
;MSDPIVVDIGAAMQMLEANPELARKMNELVLGPVIAEQLASREELINTLGEALTLSLDNMQAASDLFEDGHNGEAWEYVSSAQLATKKAVAEFREYAGQQEVA
;
A
#
# COMPACT_ATOMS: atom_id res chain seq x y z
N MET A 1 2.12 18.62 -39.06
CA MET A 1 1.78 17.23 -38.68
C MET A 1 3.09 16.49 -38.59
N SER A 2 3.44 15.96 -37.43
CA SER A 2 4.70 15.23 -37.22
C SER A 2 4.55 13.82 -37.80
N ASP A 3 5.49 13.37 -38.61
CA ASP A 3 5.50 12.01 -39.16
C ASP A 3 5.53 10.96 -38.04
N PRO A 4 4.87 9.79 -38.22
CA PRO A 4 4.89 8.73 -37.23
C PRO A 4 6.30 8.15 -37.09
N ILE A 5 6.82 8.13 -35.86
CA ILE A 5 8.09 7.47 -35.53
C ILE A 5 7.83 5.96 -35.54
N VAL A 6 8.33 5.28 -36.57
CA VAL A 6 8.35 3.81 -36.61
C VAL A 6 9.61 3.33 -35.89
N VAL A 7 9.42 2.68 -34.74
CA VAL A 7 10.53 2.13 -33.95
C VAL A 7 10.72 0.66 -34.31
N ASP A 8 11.90 0.32 -34.84
CA ASP A 8 12.31 -1.07 -35.05
C ASP A 8 12.77 -1.68 -33.71
N ILE A 9 11.90 -2.51 -33.14
CA ILE A 9 12.13 -3.17 -31.84
C ILE A 9 13.35 -4.10 -31.92
N GLY A 10 13.61 -4.75 -33.06
CA GLY A 10 14.74 -5.65 -33.23
C GLY A 10 16.08 -4.92 -33.18
N ALA A 11 16.17 -3.77 -33.86
CA ALA A 11 17.35 -2.91 -33.82
C ALA A 11 17.58 -2.30 -32.42
N ALA A 12 16.50 -1.92 -31.73
CA ALA A 12 16.58 -1.41 -30.37
C ALA A 12 17.10 -2.48 -29.38
N MET A 13 16.66 -3.73 -29.50
CA MET A 13 17.17 -4.83 -28.68
C MET A 13 18.66 -5.09 -28.92
N GLN A 14 19.10 -5.11 -30.18
CA GLN A 14 20.52 -5.29 -30.51
C GLN A 14 21.39 -4.16 -29.94
N MET A 15 20.90 -2.91 -29.94
CA MET A 15 21.61 -1.78 -29.30
C MET A 15 21.74 -1.93 -27.78
N LEU A 16 20.71 -2.47 -27.12
CA LEU A 16 20.73 -2.70 -25.67
C LEU A 16 21.66 -3.87 -25.31
N GLU A 17 21.68 -4.94 -26.10
CA GLU A 17 22.61 -6.07 -25.92
C GLU A 17 24.06 -5.64 -26.14
N ALA A 18 24.31 -4.80 -27.15
CA ALA A 18 25.64 -4.28 -27.44
C ALA A 18 26.13 -3.23 -26.43
N ASN A 19 25.26 -2.66 -25.60
CA ASN A 19 25.60 -1.65 -24.60
C ASN A 19 24.89 -1.89 -23.25
N PRO A 20 25.50 -2.72 -22.37
CA PRO A 20 24.91 -3.08 -21.07
C PRO A 20 24.64 -1.89 -20.14
N GLU A 21 25.45 -0.83 -20.23
CA GLU A 21 25.27 0.39 -19.45
C GLU A 21 24.02 1.18 -19.88
N LEU A 22 23.73 1.23 -21.18
CA LEU A 22 22.51 1.81 -21.69
C LEU A 22 21.29 0.97 -21.29
N ALA A 23 21.40 -0.36 -21.38
CA ALA A 23 20.34 -1.26 -20.92
C ALA A 23 20.03 -1.09 -19.43
N ARG A 24 21.07 -0.97 -18.59
CA ARG A 24 20.91 -0.67 -17.16
C ARG A 24 20.18 0.65 -16.93
N LYS A 25 20.60 1.74 -17.58
CA LYS A 25 19.95 3.05 -17.43
C LYS A 25 18.50 3.05 -17.90
N MET A 26 18.19 2.35 -19.00
CA MET A 26 16.82 2.20 -19.48
C MET A 26 15.96 1.41 -18.50
N ASN A 27 16.50 0.32 -17.93
CA ASN A 27 15.82 -0.42 -16.87
C ASN A 27 15.61 0.44 -15.62
N GLU A 28 16.58 1.24 -15.20
CA GLU A 28 16.42 2.18 -14.08
C GLU A 28 15.37 3.26 -14.37
N LEU A 29 15.33 3.81 -15.58
CA LEU A 29 14.33 4.79 -16.00
C LEU A 29 12.90 4.22 -16.03
N VAL A 30 12.76 2.94 -16.40
CA VAL A 30 11.45 2.28 -16.50
C VAL A 30 11.00 1.73 -15.13
N LEU A 31 11.89 1.05 -14.42
CA LEU A 31 11.57 0.39 -13.15
C LEU A 31 11.67 1.33 -11.95
N GLY A 32 12.50 2.36 -11.99
CA GLY A 32 12.66 3.32 -10.90
C GLY A 32 11.32 3.95 -10.46
N PRO A 33 10.52 4.50 -11.38
CA PRO A 33 9.19 5.02 -11.06
C PRO A 33 8.24 3.96 -10.50
N VAL A 34 8.24 2.75 -11.06
CA VAL A 34 7.37 1.64 -10.61
C VAL A 34 7.74 1.20 -9.19
N ILE A 35 9.03 1.08 -8.90
CA ILE A 35 9.51 0.73 -7.55
C ILE A 35 9.18 1.85 -6.56
N ALA A 36 9.34 3.12 -6.95
CA ALA A 36 9.00 4.26 -6.11
C ALA A 36 7.49 4.29 -5.79
N GLU A 37 6.64 4.01 -6.76
CA GLU A 37 5.19 3.93 -6.57
C GLU A 37 4.80 2.77 -5.65
N GLN A 38 5.40 1.59 -5.83
CA GLN A 38 5.19 0.45 -4.93
C GLN A 38 5.69 0.70 -3.51
N LEU A 39 6.78 1.45 -3.33
CA LEU A 39 7.27 1.82 -2.01
C LEU A 39 6.33 2.82 -1.35
N ALA A 40 5.87 3.83 -2.09
CA ALA A 40 4.93 4.83 -1.58
C ALA A 40 3.59 4.19 -1.16
N SER A 41 3.05 3.26 -1.96
CA SER A 41 1.80 2.57 -1.60
C SER A 41 1.94 1.67 -0.37
N ARG A 42 3.11 1.03 -0.20
CA ARG A 42 3.42 0.26 1.02
C ARG A 42 3.54 1.16 2.25
N GLU A 43 4.18 2.31 2.10
CA GLU A 43 4.31 3.28 3.19
C GLU A 43 2.94 3.83 3.62
N GLU A 44 2.10 4.18 2.66
CA GLU A 44 0.71 4.59 2.91
C GLU A 44 -0.08 3.49 3.64
N LEU A 45 0.02 2.24 3.19
CA LEU A 45 -0.63 1.11 3.86
C LEU A 45 -0.13 0.93 5.30
N ILE A 46 1.18 1.02 5.53
CA ILE A 46 1.77 0.91 6.87
C ILE A 46 1.23 2.03 7.78
N ASN A 47 1.14 3.25 7.28
CA ASN A 47 0.59 4.38 8.03
C ASN A 47 -0.89 4.16 8.36
N THR A 48 -1.72 3.75 7.40
CA THR A 48 -3.14 3.44 7.66
C THR A 48 -3.29 2.33 8.70
N LEU A 49 -2.50 1.26 8.60
CA LEU A 49 -2.50 0.16 9.57
C LEU A 49 -2.08 0.62 10.96
N GLY A 50 -1.04 1.46 11.05
CA GLY A 50 -0.53 2.01 12.30
C GLY A 50 -1.56 2.90 13.00
N GLU A 51 -2.18 3.83 12.28
CA GLU A 51 -3.23 4.72 12.81
C GLU A 51 -4.43 3.92 13.32
N ALA A 52 -4.90 2.94 12.54
CA ALA A 52 -6.00 2.08 12.95
C ALA A 52 -5.67 1.23 14.18
N LEU A 53 -4.42 0.75 14.29
CA LEU A 53 -3.98 -0.01 15.45
C LEU A 53 -3.97 0.86 16.71
N THR A 54 -3.39 2.07 16.64
CA THR A 54 -3.39 3.01 17.77
C THR A 54 -4.81 3.33 18.23
N LEU A 55 -5.68 3.73 17.31
CA LEU A 55 -7.08 4.03 17.64
C LEU A 55 -7.83 2.81 18.20
N SER A 56 -7.56 1.62 17.68
CA SER A 56 -8.18 0.40 18.20
C SER A 56 -7.70 0.08 19.62
N LEU A 57 -6.41 0.23 19.92
CA LEU A 57 -5.87 -0.03 21.25
C LEU A 57 -6.43 0.95 22.28
N ASP A 58 -6.46 2.24 21.95
CA ASP A 58 -6.99 3.28 22.85
C ASP A 58 -8.48 3.03 23.18
N ASN A 59 -9.29 2.72 22.17
CA ASN A 59 -10.69 2.38 22.37
C ASN A 59 -10.89 1.08 23.15
N MET A 60 -10.07 0.05 22.91
CA MET A 60 -10.18 -1.22 23.63
C MET A 60 -9.75 -1.08 25.10
N GLN A 61 -8.77 -0.23 25.40
CA GLN A 61 -8.40 0.10 26.77
C GLN A 61 -9.56 0.81 27.49
N ALA A 62 -10.13 1.86 26.88
CA ALA A 62 -11.27 2.57 27.45
C ALA A 62 -12.49 1.66 27.67
N ALA A 63 -12.77 0.76 26.71
CA ALA A 63 -13.82 -0.24 26.85
C ALA A 63 -13.55 -1.19 28.03
N SER A 64 -12.29 -1.65 28.20
CA SER A 64 -11.90 -2.53 29.30
C SER A 64 -12.18 -1.89 30.66
N ASP A 65 -11.73 -0.64 30.84
CA ASP A 65 -11.91 0.10 32.09
C ASP A 65 -13.42 0.27 32.40
N LEU A 66 -14.23 0.60 31.39
CA LEU A 66 -15.68 0.75 31.54
C LEU A 66 -16.42 -0.57 31.83
N PHE A 67 -15.94 -1.70 31.30
CA PHE A 67 -16.48 -3.01 31.66
C PHE A 67 -16.20 -3.36 33.12
N GLU A 68 -15.01 -3.03 33.63
CA GLU A 68 -14.65 -3.25 35.04
C GLU A 68 -15.53 -2.41 35.99
N ASP A 69 -15.84 -1.18 35.59
CA ASP A 69 -16.70 -0.26 36.35
C ASP A 69 -18.22 -0.55 36.20
N GLY A 70 -18.60 -1.51 35.36
CA GLY A 70 -20.00 -1.91 35.13
C GLY A 70 -20.78 -1.00 34.18
N HIS A 71 -20.09 -0.10 33.47
CA HIS A 71 -20.65 0.81 32.46
C HIS A 71 -20.75 0.16 31.08
N ASN A 72 -21.39 -1.02 31.03
CA ASN A 72 -21.42 -1.88 29.84
C ASN A 72 -21.94 -1.19 28.56
N GLY A 73 -22.93 -0.31 28.69
CA GLY A 73 -23.50 0.41 27.54
C GLY A 73 -22.45 1.27 26.83
N GLU A 74 -21.70 2.05 27.61
CA GLU A 74 -20.64 2.94 27.12
C GLU A 74 -19.42 2.12 26.64
N ALA A 75 -19.07 1.04 27.35
CA ALA A 75 -18.00 0.14 26.92
C ALA A 75 -18.21 -0.43 25.51
N TRP A 76 -19.46 -0.79 25.16
CA TRP A 76 -19.78 -1.27 23.81
C TRP A 76 -19.66 -0.20 22.72
N GLU A 77 -19.85 1.08 23.06
CA GLU A 77 -19.63 2.19 22.11
C GLU A 77 -18.15 2.31 21.73
N TYR A 78 -17.25 2.13 22.71
CA TYR A 78 -15.81 2.09 22.47
C TYR A 78 -15.39 0.86 21.66
N VAL A 79 -15.95 -0.33 21.94
CA VAL A 79 -15.70 -1.53 21.12
C VAL A 79 -16.15 -1.31 19.67
N SER A 80 -17.34 -0.73 19.47
CA SER A 80 -17.84 -0.39 18.13
C SER A 80 -16.92 0.62 17.43
N SER A 81 -16.43 1.62 18.16
CA SER A 81 -15.50 2.62 17.64
C SER A 81 -14.17 2.01 17.21
N ALA A 82 -13.62 1.06 17.97
CA ALA A 82 -12.43 0.29 17.59
C ALA A 82 -12.66 -0.50 16.29
N GLN A 83 -13.81 -1.15 16.16
CA GLN A 83 -14.17 -1.88 14.93
C GLN A 83 -14.32 -0.94 13.72
N LEU A 84 -14.90 0.24 13.91
CA LEU A 84 -15.04 1.23 12.84
C LEU A 84 -13.69 1.78 12.40
N ALA A 85 -12.80 2.09 13.34
CA ALA A 85 -11.45 2.57 13.06
C ALA A 85 -10.62 1.56 12.24
N THR A 86 -10.81 0.26 12.50
CA THR A 86 -10.05 -0.80 11.81
C THR A 86 -10.62 -1.21 10.45
N LYS A 87 -11.88 -0.89 10.14
CA LYS A 87 -12.53 -1.32 8.88
C LYS A 87 -11.77 -0.91 7.62
N LYS A 88 -11.37 0.37 7.54
CA LYS A 88 -10.65 0.90 6.37
C LYS A 88 -9.30 0.22 6.20
N ALA A 89 -8.53 0.14 7.28
CA ALA A 89 -7.23 -0.50 7.32
C ALA A 89 -7.28 -2.00 6.91
N VAL A 90 -8.29 -2.73 7.37
CA VAL A 90 -8.51 -4.13 6.97
C VAL A 90 -8.87 -4.25 5.48
N ALA A 91 -9.66 -3.32 4.94
CA ALA A 91 -10.01 -3.33 3.52
C ALA A 91 -8.77 -3.08 2.64
N GLU A 92 -7.98 -2.05 2.95
CA GLU A 92 -6.74 -1.72 2.22
C GLU A 92 -5.72 -2.85 2.30
N PHE A 93 -5.56 -3.49 3.48
CA PHE A 93 -4.68 -4.64 3.62
C PHE A 93 -5.13 -5.84 2.75
N ARG A 94 -6.44 -6.12 2.70
CA ARG A 94 -6.97 -7.21 1.85
C ARG A 94 -6.77 -6.93 0.38
N GLU A 95 -6.95 -5.68 -0.04
CA GLU A 95 -6.71 -5.27 -1.42
C GLU A 95 -5.24 -5.46 -1.79
N TYR A 96 -4.31 -4.97 -0.95
CA TYR A 96 -2.88 -5.16 -1.14
C TYR A 96 -2.47 -6.64 -1.17
N ALA A 97 -3.01 -7.46 -0.26
CA ALA A 97 -2.74 -8.90 -0.24
C ALA A 97 -3.27 -9.62 -1.48
N GLY A 98 -4.46 -9.23 -1.97
CA GLY A 98 -5.03 -9.77 -3.21
C GLY A 98 -4.25 -9.39 -4.47
N GLN A 99 -3.63 -8.20 -4.50
CA GLN A 99 -2.76 -7.79 -5.60
C GLN A 99 -1.48 -8.65 -5.69
N GLN A 100 -1.00 -9.21 -4.57
CA GLN A 100 0.19 -10.07 -4.54
C GLN A 100 -0.07 -11.49 -5.11
N GLU A 101 -1.32 -11.94 -5.19
CA GLU A 101 -1.65 -13.26 -5.76
C GLU A 101 -1.73 -13.27 -7.29
N VAL A 102 -1.77 -12.09 -7.92
CA VAL A 102 -1.97 -11.92 -9.38
C VAL A 102 -0.70 -11.41 -10.08
N ALA A 103 0.33 -11.02 -9.33
CA ALA A 103 1.63 -10.55 -9.84
C ALA A 103 2.68 -11.68 -9.86
#